data_AF-A0A3B5LBK8-F1
#
_entry.id   AF-A0A3B5LBK8-F1
#
_cell.length_a   1.000
_cell.length_b   1.000
_cell.length_c   1.000
_cell.angle_alpha   90.00
_cell.angle_beta   90.00
_cell.angle_gamma   90.00
#
_symmetry.space_group_name_H-M   'P 1'
#
loop_
_entity.id
_entity.type
_entity.pdbx_description
1 polymer ?
#
loop_
_entity_poly.entity_id
_entity_poly.type
_entity_poly.pdbx_seq_one_letter_code
_entity_poly.pdbx_strand_id
1 'polypeptide(L)'
;MKDAQSISAEQKGGPDAAPDAARAAVDADATEADVSEADLDQEEQEKQPMTADGDRPPEAPPEGREEVDAEKNGSVKLKILDEEETFTGLNKEELLRVAGTPGWVRTRWALLLVFWLGWLGMLVGAVLILLQAPRCRELPATSWWNEGPLYQIGNIHAFTDTHNLKGVEQKMTSLSQLKVKGLVIGPIHVAPPDEAMSLRFEEVSPEAGNLEQFKGVIQAARRKGISVVLDLTPNYQGSSGPWFSRSSVTNVAERLKSALVFWLNEGVDGVQLSGVEQLASTVPALWDDIRAIVQNGTDQDLRGGLLLGVTESSSADGVSALLSSTGVDLLISKVLTTGGPEPARTIQRLYSNHTQTKLAWNLGGRDDGHLASLVPPAHVKLYQLLLLTLPGTPVFSYGDEIGLMDGETKFPTMLWDYEEELNGTLQEDQTDRLSLRNFFRSVSELRAKQRSLLHGDFLLLSNSSSSLAYLRVWDQNDRYLAAFNWGPEEEAVLQMNEAALPRHAAVALSTNSSALPEGSSVDLMELRLGPGQAALIKLPHAG
;
A
#
# COMPACT_ATOMS: atom_id res chain seq x y z
N MET A 1 -43.27 5.76 56.17
CA MET A 1 -44.31 6.55 56.88
C MET A 1 -43.66 7.07 58.15
N LYS A 2 -43.61 8.41 58.30
CA LYS A 2 -42.92 9.25 59.31
C LYS A 2 -41.41 9.44 59.08
N ASP A 3 -40.96 10.59 58.52
CA ASP A 3 -40.84 11.96 59.08
C ASP A 3 -39.70 12.03 60.13
N ALA A 4 -38.79 13.00 60.20
CA ALA A 4 -38.50 14.21 59.42
C ALA A 4 -37.22 14.87 60.02
N GLN A 5 -36.70 15.89 59.31
CA GLN A 5 -35.99 17.10 59.81
C GLN A 5 -34.51 16.98 60.25
N SER A 6 -33.56 17.54 59.48
CA SER A 6 -33.15 18.97 59.31
C SER A 6 -32.26 19.49 60.44
N ILE A 7 -31.08 20.03 60.11
CA ILE A 7 -30.58 21.36 60.54
C ILE A 7 -29.33 21.70 59.71
N SER A 8 -29.41 22.87 59.07
CA SER A 8 -28.33 23.57 58.38
C SER A 8 -27.31 24.17 59.36
N ALA A 9 -26.06 24.36 58.90
CA ALA A 9 -25.26 25.49 59.30
C ALA A 9 -24.49 26.02 58.07
N GLU A 10 -24.82 27.26 57.76
CA GLU A 10 -24.41 28.10 56.66
C GLU A 10 -23.41 29.12 57.20
N GLN A 11 -22.31 29.37 56.48
CA GLN A 11 -21.57 30.64 56.45
C GLN A 11 -20.32 30.45 55.56
N LYS A 12 -19.85 31.39 54.74
CA LYS A 12 -20.35 32.63 54.11
C LYS A 12 -19.11 33.16 53.36
N GLY A 13 -19.32 33.75 52.19
CA GLY A 13 -18.49 34.86 51.72
C GLY A 13 -17.38 34.55 50.70
N GLY A 14 -17.68 34.76 49.41
CA GLY A 14 -16.75 35.45 48.50
C GLY A 14 -16.69 36.96 48.84
N PRO A 15 -16.25 37.87 47.95
CA PRO A 15 -15.82 37.71 46.55
C PRO A 15 -14.53 38.50 46.18
N ASP A 16 -14.16 38.44 44.90
CA ASP A 16 -13.49 39.45 44.05
C ASP A 16 -12.31 40.29 44.58
N ALA A 17 -11.19 40.24 43.85
CA ALA A 17 -10.65 41.39 43.10
C ALA A 17 -9.21 41.12 42.60
N ALA A 18 -9.02 41.17 41.28
CA ALA A 18 -7.79 41.70 40.70
C ALA A 18 -7.75 43.23 40.93
N PRO A 19 -6.57 43.88 40.98
CA PRO A 19 -6.03 44.44 39.74
C PRO A 19 -4.49 44.52 39.63
N ASP A 20 -4.08 44.81 38.39
CA ASP A 20 -2.79 45.23 37.82
C ASP A 20 -1.75 45.93 38.69
N ALA A 21 -0.47 45.64 38.41
CA ALA A 21 0.53 46.67 38.04
C ALA A 21 1.89 46.08 37.56
N ALA A 22 2.08 46.10 36.24
CA ALA A 22 3.19 46.74 35.50
C ALA A 22 4.69 46.36 35.66
N ARG A 23 5.31 46.28 34.46
CA ARG A 23 6.75 46.30 34.03
C ARG A 23 7.38 44.91 33.87
N ALA A 24 7.94 44.52 32.71
CA ALA A 24 8.46 45.27 31.58
C ALA A 24 8.31 44.50 30.25
N ALA A 25 8.02 45.25 29.19
CA ALA A 25 8.17 44.83 27.80
C ALA A 25 9.65 44.96 27.39
N VAL A 26 10.16 44.00 26.62
CA VAL A 26 11.37 44.16 25.79
C VAL A 26 11.14 43.41 24.49
N ASP A 27 10.88 44.19 23.42
CA ASP A 27 11.20 43.85 22.04
C ASP A 27 12.72 43.75 21.88
N ALA A 28 13.20 42.77 21.10
CA ALA A 28 14.49 42.89 20.41
C ALA A 28 14.49 41.97 19.18
N ASP A 29 14.26 42.60 18.04
CA ASP A 29 14.66 42.19 16.69
C ASP A 29 16.19 42.27 16.55
N ALA A 30 16.72 41.52 15.57
CA ALA A 30 18.06 41.54 15.00
C ALA A 30 19.24 41.01 15.86
N THR A 31 19.86 39.91 15.41
CA THR A 31 21.03 39.98 14.51
C THR A 31 21.65 38.61 14.28
N GLU A 32 21.86 38.31 13.00
CA GLU A 32 22.67 37.22 12.48
C GLU A 32 24.10 37.35 13.01
N ALA A 33 24.65 36.25 13.56
CA ALA A 33 26.04 36.19 13.95
C ALA A 33 26.90 35.76 12.75
N ASP A 34 27.48 36.78 12.15
CA ASP A 34 28.66 36.84 11.31
C ASP A 34 29.79 35.96 11.89
N VAL A 35 30.31 35.02 11.10
CA VAL A 35 31.59 34.34 11.37
C VAL A 35 32.58 34.88 10.35
N SER A 36 33.26 35.95 10.75
CA SER A 36 34.36 36.54 10.02
C SER A 36 35.56 35.59 9.99
N GLU A 37 35.97 35.17 8.79
CA GLU A 37 37.32 34.70 8.53
C GLU A 37 38.29 35.88 8.68
N ALA A 38 39.32 35.68 9.50
CA ALA A 38 40.51 36.51 9.54
C ALA A 38 41.74 35.61 9.62
N ASP A 39 42.48 35.63 8.50
CA ASP A 39 43.93 35.55 8.32
C ASP A 39 44.80 34.89 9.39
N LEU A 40 45.64 33.94 8.96
CA LEU A 40 47.10 34.07 9.04
C LEU A 40 47.81 33.02 8.18
N ASP A 41 48.65 33.54 7.29
CA ASP A 41 49.59 32.85 6.41
C ASP A 41 50.60 31.95 7.15
N GLN A 42 50.97 30.82 6.55
CA GLN A 42 52.38 30.43 6.41
C GLN A 42 52.58 29.36 5.32
N GLU A 43 53.43 29.71 4.35
CA GLU A 43 54.06 28.82 3.37
C GLU A 43 55.07 27.87 4.04
N GLU A 44 55.17 26.61 3.59
CA GLU A 44 56.32 26.08 2.83
C GLU A 44 56.24 24.54 2.61
N GLN A 45 56.55 24.17 1.36
CA GLN A 45 57.21 22.96 0.83
C GLN A 45 57.06 21.58 1.50
N GLU A 46 56.69 20.58 0.70
CA GLU A 46 57.58 19.41 0.48
C GLU A 46 57.29 18.67 -0.84
N LYS A 47 58.36 18.41 -1.59
CA LYS A 47 58.42 17.65 -2.85
C LYS A 47 58.48 16.15 -2.58
N GLN A 48 57.99 15.32 -3.51
CA GLN A 48 58.44 13.93 -3.65
C GLN A 48 58.89 13.63 -5.09
N PRO A 49 60.01 12.90 -5.29
CA PRO A 49 60.58 12.57 -6.60
C PRO A 49 60.29 11.11 -7.02
N MET A 50 60.37 10.82 -8.33
CA MET A 50 60.46 9.44 -8.85
C MET A 50 61.65 9.30 -9.81
N THR A 51 62.69 8.65 -9.26
CA THR A 51 63.61 7.63 -9.82
C THR A 51 64.29 7.78 -11.18
N ALA A 52 65.63 7.65 -11.16
CA ALA A 52 66.52 7.37 -12.29
C ALA A 52 67.38 6.11 -12.04
N ASP A 53 67.56 5.34 -13.12
CA ASP A 53 68.52 4.30 -13.57
C ASP A 53 69.52 3.55 -12.65
N GLY A 54 69.74 2.27 -13.02
CA GLY A 54 70.95 1.47 -12.71
C GLY A 54 71.04 0.09 -13.40
N ASP A 55 72.14 -0.11 -14.16
CA ASP A 55 72.88 -1.35 -14.52
C ASP A 55 72.56 -2.26 -15.73
N ARG A 56 73.65 -2.82 -16.32
CA ARG A 56 73.83 -3.55 -17.62
C ARG A 56 74.75 -4.81 -17.41
N PRO A 57 75.13 -5.64 -18.42
CA PRO A 57 74.51 -6.83 -19.11
C PRO A 57 75.27 -8.19 -18.81
N PRO A 58 75.08 -9.34 -19.53
CA PRO A 58 75.66 -9.63 -20.88
C PRO A 58 74.91 -10.64 -21.81
N GLU A 59 75.27 -10.66 -23.12
CA GLU A 59 75.36 -11.79 -24.10
C GLU A 59 74.95 -11.44 -25.56
N ALA A 60 75.63 -12.05 -26.52
CA ALA A 60 75.76 -11.71 -27.96
C ALA A 60 75.39 -12.92 -28.89
N PRO A 61 75.68 -12.93 -30.22
CA PRO A 61 74.97 -12.36 -31.40
C PRO A 61 74.72 -13.47 -32.48
N PRO A 62 74.73 -13.30 -33.84
CA PRO A 62 74.57 -12.17 -34.79
C PRO A 62 73.65 -12.48 -36.03
N GLU A 63 73.47 -11.51 -36.94
CA GLU A 63 73.40 -11.59 -38.44
C GLU A 63 72.74 -10.30 -38.98
N GLY A 64 73.19 -9.53 -39.98
CA GLY A 64 74.30 -9.57 -40.94
C GLY A 64 74.03 -8.55 -42.07
N ARG A 65 75.10 -8.13 -42.78
CA ARG A 65 75.23 -7.31 -44.04
C ARG A 65 75.31 -5.78 -43.86
N GLU A 66 76.44 -5.10 -44.06
CA GLU A 66 77.43 -4.94 -45.19
C GLU A 66 77.35 -3.47 -45.64
N GLU A 67 78.35 -2.64 -45.28
CA GLU A 67 79.38 -2.01 -46.16
C GLU A 67 78.80 -0.95 -47.14
N VAL A 68 79.31 0.29 -47.28
CA VAL A 68 80.62 0.67 -47.85
C VAL A 68 80.85 2.21 -47.70
N ASP A 69 82.04 2.58 -47.22
CA ASP A 69 82.98 3.67 -47.54
C ASP A 69 82.70 5.21 -47.59
N ALA A 70 83.63 5.88 -46.89
CA ALA A 70 84.54 6.97 -47.31
C ALA A 70 84.10 8.45 -47.37
N GLU A 71 84.61 9.21 -46.38
CA GLU A 71 85.53 10.36 -46.53
C GLU A 71 85.28 11.43 -47.62
N LYS A 72 84.90 12.66 -47.22
CA LYS A 72 85.79 13.85 -47.15
C LYS A 72 85.04 15.18 -46.97
N ASN A 73 85.52 15.93 -45.98
CA ASN A 73 85.76 17.38 -45.94
C ASN A 73 84.62 18.37 -46.26
N GLY A 74 84.14 19.01 -45.20
CA GLY A 74 84.33 20.45 -45.00
C GLY A 74 83.52 21.41 -45.87
N SER A 75 82.37 21.85 -45.35
CA SER A 75 82.01 23.27 -45.43
C SER A 75 81.18 23.67 -44.22
N VAL A 76 81.74 24.59 -43.43
CA VAL A 76 81.03 25.31 -42.38
C VAL A 76 79.99 26.18 -43.05
N LYS A 77 78.70 25.91 -42.81
CA LYS A 77 77.62 26.85 -43.08
C LYS A 77 76.91 27.16 -41.77
N LEU A 78 76.82 28.46 -41.53
CA LEU A 78 76.32 29.12 -40.34
C LEU A 78 74.98 28.55 -39.87
N LYS A 79 74.99 28.22 -38.58
CA LYS A 79 73.85 27.85 -37.76
C LYS A 79 72.98 29.10 -37.58
N ILE A 80 71.88 29.19 -38.33
CA ILE A 80 70.71 29.94 -37.85
C ILE A 80 69.98 28.92 -36.97
N LEU A 81 70.09 29.10 -35.65
CA LEU A 81 69.22 28.41 -34.71
C LEU A 81 67.83 29.01 -34.96
N ASP A 82 66.96 28.25 -35.61
CA ASP A 82 65.52 28.42 -35.41
C ASP A 82 65.28 28.14 -33.92
N GLU A 83 64.95 29.19 -33.17
CA GLU A 83 64.43 29.05 -31.81
C GLU A 83 63.08 28.36 -31.90
N GLU A 84 63.05 27.05 -31.63
CA GLU A 84 61.81 26.37 -31.26
C GLU A 84 61.37 26.93 -29.91
N GLU A 85 60.59 28.02 -29.94
CA GLU A 85 59.88 28.52 -28.77
C GLU A 85 58.85 27.48 -28.32
N THR A 86 59.25 26.65 -27.35
CA THR A 86 58.30 25.85 -26.58
C THR A 86 57.58 26.80 -25.63
N PHE A 87 56.32 27.10 -25.95
CA PHE A 87 55.46 28.01 -25.20
C PHE A 87 55.30 27.53 -23.74
N THR A 88 56.07 28.13 -22.84
CA THR A 88 55.90 28.02 -21.40
C THR A 88 54.96 29.16 -20.97
N GLY A 89 54.02 28.89 -20.05
CA GLY A 89 52.95 29.84 -19.71
C GLY A 89 53.45 31.24 -19.35
N LEU A 90 52.79 32.28 -19.87
CA LEU A 90 53.21 33.68 -19.70
C LEU A 90 53.23 34.13 -18.23
N ASN A 91 54.21 34.96 -17.88
CA ASN A 91 54.30 35.64 -16.58
C ASN A 91 53.21 36.73 -16.46
N LYS A 92 52.77 37.07 -15.23
CA LYS A 92 51.64 37.98 -14.93
C LYS A 92 51.72 39.33 -15.68
N GLU A 93 52.91 39.89 -15.78
CA GLU A 93 53.14 41.20 -16.40
C GLU A 93 53.06 41.15 -17.94
N GLU A 94 53.50 40.05 -18.55
CA GLU A 94 53.44 39.81 -19.99
C GLU A 94 52.00 39.47 -20.41
N LEU A 95 51.30 38.69 -19.59
CA LEU A 95 49.88 38.39 -19.77
C LEU A 95 49.04 39.67 -19.72
N LEU A 96 49.31 40.58 -18.79
CA LEU A 96 48.56 41.85 -18.67
C LEU A 96 48.83 42.80 -19.86
N ARG A 97 50.04 42.79 -20.45
CA ARG A 97 50.33 43.55 -21.67
C ARG A 97 49.52 43.07 -22.87
N VAL A 98 49.34 41.75 -23.03
CA VAL A 98 48.53 41.17 -24.12
C VAL A 98 47.03 41.28 -23.82
N ALA A 99 46.62 41.03 -22.57
CA ALA A 99 45.22 41.04 -22.13
C ALA A 99 44.60 42.45 -22.06
N GLY A 100 45.42 43.50 -21.92
CA GLY A 100 44.99 44.90 -21.92
C GLY A 100 44.78 45.49 -23.31
N THR A 101 45.04 44.75 -24.39
CA THR A 101 44.82 45.25 -25.75
C THR A 101 43.32 45.51 -26.01
N PRO A 102 42.96 46.60 -26.72
CA PRO A 102 41.56 46.94 -26.97
C PRO A 102 40.76 45.83 -27.67
N GLY A 103 41.44 45.02 -28.50
CA GLY A 103 40.86 43.84 -29.14
C GLY A 103 40.46 42.76 -28.13
N TRP A 104 41.37 42.37 -27.24
CA TRP A 104 41.13 41.32 -26.25
C TRP A 104 40.08 41.73 -25.21
N VAL A 105 40.09 43.00 -24.78
CA VAL A 105 39.07 43.55 -23.87
C VAL A 105 37.68 43.47 -24.50
N ARG A 106 37.53 43.85 -25.77
CA ARG A 106 36.25 43.75 -26.50
C ARG A 106 35.80 42.30 -26.66
N THR A 107 36.71 41.39 -27.01
CA THR A 107 36.41 39.95 -27.14
C THR A 107 35.97 39.35 -25.80
N ARG A 108 36.63 39.70 -24.70
CA ARG A 108 36.24 39.22 -23.36
C ARG A 108 34.85 39.72 -22.95
N TRP A 109 34.54 40.99 -23.18
CA TRP A 109 33.20 41.53 -22.92
C TRP A 109 32.13 40.87 -23.81
N ALA A 110 32.43 40.62 -25.09
CA ALA A 110 31.54 39.90 -25.99
C ALA A 110 31.27 38.46 -25.53
N LEU A 111 32.31 37.72 -25.13
CA LEU A 111 32.18 36.36 -24.58
C LEU A 111 31.41 36.35 -23.26
N LEU A 112 31.64 37.33 -22.38
CA LEU A 112 30.90 37.48 -21.12
C LEU A 112 29.41 37.72 -21.38
N LEU A 113 29.07 38.59 -22.35
CA LEU A 113 27.68 38.84 -22.74
C LEU A 113 27.02 37.60 -23.35
N VAL A 114 27.71 36.89 -24.24
CA VAL A 114 27.21 35.62 -24.82
C VAL A 114 27.01 34.57 -23.72
N PHE A 115 27.90 34.49 -22.74
CA PHE A 115 27.76 33.61 -21.59
C PHE A 115 26.49 33.94 -20.79
N TRP A 116 26.28 35.20 -20.42
CA TRP A 116 25.09 35.60 -19.67
C TRP A 116 23.79 35.44 -20.47
N LEU A 117 23.81 35.69 -21.77
CA LEU A 117 22.66 35.43 -22.65
C LEU A 117 22.36 33.93 -22.76
N GLY A 118 23.39 33.10 -22.89
CA GLY A 118 23.26 31.64 -22.88
C GLY A 118 22.75 31.12 -21.54
N TRP A 119 23.28 31.63 -20.43
CA TRP A 119 22.82 31.31 -19.08
C TRP A 119 21.35 31.70 -18.87
N LEU A 120 20.97 32.91 -19.26
CA LEU A 120 19.58 33.37 -19.20
C LEU A 120 18.67 32.53 -20.11
N GLY A 121 19.15 32.16 -21.30
CA GLY A 121 18.44 31.26 -22.20
C GLY A 121 18.21 29.87 -21.59
N MET A 122 19.23 29.30 -20.92
CA MET A 122 19.09 28.04 -20.19
C MET A 122 18.11 28.17 -19.01
N LEU A 123 18.15 29.27 -18.26
CA LEU A 123 17.20 29.55 -17.18
C LEU A 123 15.77 29.62 -17.69
N VAL A 124 15.52 30.40 -18.76
CA VAL A 124 14.20 30.52 -19.38
C VAL A 124 13.74 29.18 -19.95
N GLY A 125 14.63 28.42 -20.58
CA GLY A 125 14.35 27.06 -21.05
C GLY A 125 13.92 26.13 -19.93
N ALA A 126 14.64 26.13 -18.80
CA ALA A 126 14.30 25.33 -17.62
C ALA A 126 12.92 25.70 -17.05
N VAL A 127 12.63 27.00 -16.93
CA VAL A 127 11.31 27.49 -16.48
C VAL A 127 10.21 27.09 -17.45
N LEU A 128 10.43 27.19 -18.76
CA LEU A 128 9.45 26.79 -19.77
C LEU A 128 9.16 25.28 -19.72
N ILE A 129 10.17 24.43 -19.52
CA ILE A 129 9.98 22.99 -19.35
C ILE A 129 9.10 22.71 -18.12
N LEU A 130 9.35 23.39 -16.99
CA LEU A 130 8.54 23.23 -15.78
C LEU A 130 7.09 23.69 -15.96
N LEU A 131 6.86 24.77 -16.72
CA LEU A 131 5.51 25.27 -17.01
C LEU A 131 4.74 24.40 -18.01
N GLN A 132 5.43 23.74 -18.93
CA GLN A 132 4.82 22.84 -19.93
C GLN A 132 4.63 21.41 -19.41
N ALA A 133 5.40 20.99 -18.41
CA ALA A 133 5.27 19.66 -17.83
C ALA A 133 3.87 19.48 -17.22
N PRO A 134 3.13 18.41 -17.59
CA PRO A 134 1.84 18.12 -16.99
C PRO A 134 2.01 17.87 -15.49
N ARG A 135 1.11 18.42 -14.68
CA ARG A 135 1.12 18.17 -13.24
C ARG A 135 0.72 16.71 -12.98
N CYS A 136 1.46 16.04 -12.11
CA CYS A 136 1.05 14.75 -11.59
C CYS A 136 -0.27 14.90 -10.81
N ARG A 137 -1.18 13.95 -10.99
CA ARG A 137 -2.37 13.80 -10.15
C ARG A 137 -1.92 13.58 -8.71
N GLU A 138 -2.43 14.41 -7.80
CA GLU A 138 -2.18 14.26 -6.38
C GLU A 138 -2.68 12.89 -5.89
N LEU A 139 -1.90 12.27 -4.99
CA LEU A 139 -2.32 11.02 -4.38
C LEU A 139 -3.52 11.31 -3.47
N PRO A 140 -4.61 10.54 -3.59
CA PRO A 140 -5.75 10.73 -2.71
C PRO A 140 -5.33 10.41 -1.28
N ALA A 141 -5.83 11.18 -0.31
CA ALA A 141 -5.65 10.85 1.09
C ALA A 141 -6.40 9.54 1.38
N THR A 142 -5.66 8.44 1.49
CA THR A 142 -6.23 7.12 1.76
C THR A 142 -5.87 6.65 3.16
N SER A 143 -6.86 6.11 3.86
CA SER A 143 -6.65 5.39 5.11
C SER A 143 -5.92 4.08 4.91
N TRP A 144 -5.33 3.54 5.99
CA TRP A 144 -4.53 2.32 5.98
C TRP A 144 -5.28 1.09 5.43
N TRP A 145 -6.61 1.02 5.61
CA TRP A 145 -7.43 -0.10 5.12
C TRP A 145 -7.54 -0.15 3.59
N ASN A 146 -7.30 0.97 2.89
CA ASN A 146 -7.34 1.01 1.43
C ASN A 146 -6.03 0.55 0.76
N GLU A 147 -4.96 0.39 1.55
CA GLU A 147 -3.63 0.05 1.03
C GLU A 147 -3.43 -1.44 0.72
N GLY A 148 -4.37 -2.31 1.08
CA GLY A 148 -4.22 -3.75 0.88
C GLY A 148 -5.40 -4.57 1.41
N PRO A 149 -5.31 -5.91 1.35
CA PRO A 149 -6.39 -6.78 1.78
C PRO A 149 -6.53 -6.81 3.31
N LEU A 150 -7.78 -6.95 3.75
CA LEU A 150 -8.14 -7.32 5.12
C LEU A 150 -8.32 -8.84 5.21
N TYR A 151 -7.85 -9.42 6.31
CA TYR A 151 -7.88 -10.87 6.53
C TYR A 151 -8.73 -11.18 7.77
N GLN A 152 -9.80 -11.96 7.62
CA GLN A 152 -10.77 -12.23 8.68
C GLN A 152 -10.54 -13.60 9.33
N ILE A 153 -10.32 -13.59 10.63
CA ILE A 153 -10.27 -14.79 11.47
C ILE A 153 -11.62 -14.91 12.19
N GLY A 154 -12.52 -15.74 11.67
CA GLY A 154 -13.85 -15.92 12.28
C GLY A 154 -13.82 -16.66 13.63
N ASN A 155 -12.90 -17.62 13.78
CA ASN A 155 -12.74 -18.44 14.97
C ASN A 155 -11.24 -18.70 15.24
N ILE A 156 -10.75 -18.29 16.41
CA ILE A 156 -9.34 -18.41 16.80
C ILE A 156 -8.91 -19.87 17.02
N HIS A 157 -9.83 -20.71 17.52
CA HIS A 157 -9.57 -22.13 17.74
C HIS A 157 -9.30 -22.87 16.44
N ALA A 158 -10.06 -22.54 15.39
CA ALA A 158 -9.87 -23.14 14.08
C ALA A 158 -8.61 -22.59 13.37
N PHE A 159 -8.20 -21.36 13.66
CA PHE A 159 -7.07 -20.72 12.99
C PHE A 159 -5.69 -21.22 13.45
N THR A 160 -5.56 -21.74 14.67
CA THR A 160 -4.25 -22.04 15.26
C THR A 160 -4.22 -23.38 15.98
N ASP A 161 -3.09 -24.08 15.90
CA ASP A 161 -2.90 -25.38 16.57
C ASP A 161 -2.89 -25.25 18.11
N THR A 162 -2.50 -24.08 18.62
CA THR A 162 -2.55 -23.76 20.06
C THR A 162 -3.94 -23.31 20.52
N HIS A 163 -4.88 -23.16 19.57
CA HIS A 163 -6.27 -22.79 19.80
C HIS A 163 -6.46 -21.50 20.63
N ASN A 164 -5.53 -20.54 20.53
CA ASN A 164 -5.53 -19.33 21.36
C ASN A 164 -4.86 -18.13 20.67
N LEU A 165 -5.00 -16.95 21.26
CA LEU A 165 -4.41 -15.70 20.77
C LEU A 165 -2.88 -15.74 20.63
N LYS A 166 -2.19 -16.52 21.47
CA LYS A 166 -0.73 -16.71 21.35
C LYS A 166 -0.34 -17.41 20.04
N GLY A 167 -1.17 -18.32 19.55
CA GLY A 167 -0.99 -18.92 18.23
C GLY A 167 -1.10 -17.88 17.10
N VAL A 168 -2.04 -16.94 17.22
CA VAL A 168 -2.23 -15.86 16.24
C VAL A 168 -0.98 -14.98 16.19
N GLU A 169 -0.41 -14.67 17.35
CA GLU A 169 0.85 -13.93 17.47
C GLU A 169 2.00 -14.62 16.70
N GLN A 170 2.12 -15.94 16.84
CA GLN A 170 3.18 -16.72 16.16
C GLN A 170 3.03 -16.72 14.63
N LYS A 171 1.79 -16.73 14.12
CA LYS A 171 1.51 -16.76 12.68
C LYS A 171 1.57 -15.36 12.02
N MET A 172 1.86 -14.29 12.76
CA MET A 172 1.93 -12.92 12.24
C MET A 172 2.97 -12.75 11.12
N THR A 173 4.08 -13.52 11.17
CA THR A 173 5.07 -13.51 10.09
C THR A 173 4.50 -14.08 8.79
N SER A 174 3.70 -15.14 8.87
CA SER A 174 3.03 -15.73 7.70
C SER A 174 2.02 -14.77 7.08
N LEU A 175 1.25 -14.04 7.90
CA LEU A 175 0.31 -13.01 7.43
C LEU A 175 1.05 -11.85 6.73
N SER A 176 2.18 -11.41 7.28
CA SER A 176 3.01 -10.37 6.67
C SER A 176 3.56 -10.79 5.29
N GLN A 177 3.85 -12.07 5.09
CA GLN A 177 4.26 -12.60 3.77
C GLN A 177 3.12 -12.55 2.74
N LEU A 178 1.86 -12.63 3.17
CA LEU A 178 0.68 -12.47 2.31
C LEU A 178 0.36 -11.00 1.99
N LYS A 179 1.17 -10.05 2.48
CA LYS A 179 0.98 -8.60 2.31
C LYS A 179 -0.39 -8.07 2.74
N VAL A 180 -1.01 -8.73 3.73
CA VAL A 180 -2.23 -8.22 4.36
C VAL A 180 -1.94 -6.95 5.13
N LYS A 181 -2.87 -5.99 5.12
CA LYS A 181 -2.73 -4.69 5.80
C LYS A 181 -3.56 -4.61 7.06
N GLY A 182 -4.65 -5.36 7.13
CA GLY A 182 -5.47 -5.45 8.33
C GLY A 182 -5.83 -6.89 8.66
N LEU A 183 -5.93 -7.15 9.96
CA LEU A 183 -6.38 -8.40 10.53
C LEU A 183 -7.69 -8.14 11.28
N VAL A 184 -8.80 -8.72 10.82
CA VAL A 184 -10.05 -8.72 11.56
C VAL A 184 -10.10 -9.96 12.42
N ILE A 185 -10.02 -9.77 13.73
CA ILE A 185 -10.11 -10.84 14.71
C ILE A 185 -11.57 -10.94 15.14
N GLY A 186 -12.17 -12.10 14.89
CA GLY A 186 -13.55 -12.40 15.23
C GLY A 186 -13.83 -12.26 16.73
N PRO A 187 -15.10 -12.30 17.14
CA PRO A 187 -15.50 -11.96 18.49
C PRO A 187 -14.77 -12.81 19.53
N ILE A 188 -13.97 -12.14 20.36
CA ILE A 188 -13.25 -12.75 21.49
C ILE A 188 -13.94 -12.46 22.81
N HIS A 189 -14.96 -11.61 22.81
CA HIS A 189 -15.64 -11.16 24.02
C HIS A 189 -16.61 -12.22 24.53
N VAL A 190 -16.90 -12.22 25.83
CA VAL A 190 -17.82 -13.20 26.42
C VAL A 190 -19.26 -12.86 26.03
N ALA A 191 -19.86 -13.65 25.14
CA ALA A 191 -21.26 -13.49 24.74
C ALA A 191 -22.02 -14.84 24.75
N PRO A 192 -22.76 -15.15 25.83
CA PRO A 192 -23.65 -16.29 25.83
C PRO A 192 -24.79 -16.08 24.80
N PRO A 193 -25.17 -17.13 24.05
CA PRO A 193 -26.10 -17.00 22.94
C PRO A 193 -27.47 -16.52 23.43
N ASP A 194 -27.98 -15.47 22.78
CA ASP A 194 -29.30 -14.90 23.05
C ASP A 194 -29.50 -14.33 24.49
N GLU A 195 -28.42 -14.14 25.27
CA GLU A 195 -28.46 -13.58 26.64
C GLU A 195 -27.78 -12.20 26.78
N ALA A 196 -28.51 -11.13 26.46
CA ALA A 196 -27.96 -9.77 26.48
C ALA A 196 -27.42 -9.30 27.87
N MET A 197 -27.95 -9.79 28.98
CA MET A 197 -27.52 -9.40 30.34
C MET A 197 -26.18 -10.02 30.75
N SER A 198 -25.88 -11.21 30.23
CA SER A 198 -24.68 -11.98 30.53
C SER A 198 -23.49 -11.60 29.62
N LEU A 199 -23.75 -10.89 28.52
CA LEU A 199 -22.74 -10.31 27.63
C LEU A 199 -21.68 -9.52 28.43
N ARG A 200 -20.40 -9.61 28.05
CA ARG A 200 -19.31 -8.78 28.58
C ARG A 200 -18.37 -8.43 27.42
N PHE A 201 -18.43 -7.18 26.96
CA PHE A 201 -17.63 -6.73 25.81
C PHE A 201 -16.15 -6.53 26.13
N GLU A 202 -15.82 -6.14 27.37
CA GLU A 202 -14.46 -5.79 27.81
C GLU A 202 -13.66 -7.02 28.28
N GLU A 203 -14.33 -8.15 28.49
CA GLU A 203 -13.72 -9.40 28.95
C GLU A 203 -13.42 -10.31 27.76
N VAL A 204 -12.19 -10.80 27.67
CA VAL A 204 -11.80 -11.85 26.70
C VAL A 204 -12.30 -13.20 27.20
N SER A 205 -12.95 -13.96 26.32
CA SER A 205 -13.38 -15.33 26.58
C SER A 205 -12.20 -16.20 27.00
N PRO A 206 -12.30 -16.96 28.10
CA PRO A 206 -11.24 -17.87 28.54
C PRO A 206 -10.83 -18.90 27.49
N GLU A 207 -11.73 -19.22 26.55
CA GLU A 207 -11.46 -20.11 25.43
C GLU A 207 -10.46 -19.47 24.45
N ALA A 208 -10.65 -18.19 24.12
CA ALA A 208 -9.77 -17.46 23.21
C ALA A 208 -8.41 -17.11 23.85
N GLY A 209 -8.38 -16.86 25.16
CA GLY A 209 -7.17 -16.54 25.91
C GLY A 209 -7.40 -15.47 26.98
N ASN A 210 -6.50 -14.48 27.06
CA ASN A 210 -6.62 -13.37 27.99
C ASN A 210 -6.20 -12.03 27.33
N LEU A 211 -6.44 -10.92 28.05
CA LEU A 211 -6.13 -9.57 27.56
C LEU A 211 -4.63 -9.37 27.28
N GLU A 212 -3.73 -9.93 28.10
CA GLU A 212 -2.28 -9.78 27.90
C GLU A 212 -1.83 -10.42 26.59
N GLN A 213 -2.35 -11.61 26.27
CA GLN A 213 -2.10 -12.28 24.99
C GLN A 213 -2.64 -11.46 23.82
N PHE A 214 -3.80 -10.84 23.97
CA PHE A 214 -4.35 -9.96 22.94
C PHE A 214 -3.47 -8.73 22.69
N LYS A 215 -2.97 -8.08 23.75
CA LYS A 215 -1.99 -6.98 23.62
C LYS A 215 -0.71 -7.45 22.92
N GLY A 216 -0.26 -8.68 23.18
CA GLY A 216 0.84 -9.32 22.46
C GLY A 216 0.60 -9.40 20.95
N VAL A 217 -0.61 -9.83 20.54
CA VAL A 217 -1.02 -9.89 19.13
C VAL A 217 -1.01 -8.50 18.48
N ILE A 218 -1.57 -7.47 19.14
CA ILE A 218 -1.57 -6.10 18.63
C ILE A 218 -0.15 -5.60 18.41
N GLN A 219 0.74 -5.79 19.40
CA GLN A 219 2.14 -5.37 19.29
C GLN A 219 2.89 -6.12 18.19
N ALA A 220 2.64 -7.41 18.01
CA ALA A 220 3.24 -8.21 16.94
C ALA A 220 2.75 -7.76 15.56
N ALA A 221 1.45 -7.49 15.42
CA ALA A 221 0.84 -6.98 14.20
C ALA A 221 1.41 -5.62 13.82
N ARG A 222 1.46 -4.69 14.78
CA ARG A 222 2.00 -3.34 14.59
C ARG A 222 3.46 -3.36 14.16
N ARG A 223 4.29 -4.23 14.75
CA ARG A 223 5.70 -4.43 14.32
C ARG A 223 5.84 -4.89 12.87
N LYS A 224 4.81 -5.55 12.31
CA LYS A 224 4.76 -6.01 10.92
C LYS A 224 3.99 -5.06 10.00
N GLY A 225 3.51 -3.91 10.50
CA GLY A 225 2.72 -2.95 9.74
C GLY A 225 1.30 -3.44 9.42
N ILE A 226 0.76 -4.34 10.24
CA ILE A 226 -0.60 -4.86 10.14
C ILE A 226 -1.44 -4.20 11.23
N SER A 227 -2.56 -3.61 10.85
CA SER A 227 -3.53 -3.04 11.79
C SER A 227 -4.51 -4.12 12.27
N VAL A 228 -4.98 -4.01 13.51
CA VAL A 228 -5.91 -4.99 14.11
C VAL A 228 -7.30 -4.38 14.24
N VAL A 229 -8.29 -5.08 13.69
CA VAL A 229 -9.71 -4.76 13.79
C VAL A 229 -10.37 -5.82 14.66
N LEU A 230 -11.16 -5.40 15.65
CA LEU A 230 -11.86 -6.33 16.53
C LEU A 230 -13.35 -6.43 16.18
N ASP A 231 -13.85 -7.65 16.02
CA ASP A 231 -15.30 -7.87 15.87
C ASP A 231 -15.99 -7.82 17.24
N LEU A 232 -16.87 -6.83 17.40
CA LEU A 232 -17.66 -6.61 18.61
C LEU A 232 -19.14 -6.91 18.39
N THR A 233 -19.47 -7.79 17.44
CA THR A 233 -20.85 -8.25 17.21
C THR A 233 -21.41 -8.90 18.48
N PRO A 234 -22.46 -8.34 19.11
CA PRO A 234 -22.85 -8.72 20.47
C PRO A 234 -23.41 -10.14 20.60
N ASN A 235 -24.17 -10.60 19.60
CA ASN A 235 -24.84 -11.90 19.65
C ASN A 235 -24.35 -12.82 18.51
N TYR A 236 -23.03 -13.00 18.42
CA TYR A 236 -22.37 -13.70 17.32
C TYR A 236 -22.62 -15.22 17.26
N GLN A 237 -23.20 -15.81 18.30
CA GLN A 237 -23.59 -17.23 18.41
C GLN A 237 -25.11 -17.41 18.53
N GLY A 238 -25.87 -16.34 18.68
CA GLY A 238 -27.31 -16.41 18.95
C GLY A 238 -28.16 -16.53 17.70
N SER A 239 -29.36 -17.07 17.88
CA SER A 239 -30.33 -17.29 16.82
C SER A 239 -31.23 -16.08 16.56
N SER A 240 -31.31 -15.14 17.52
CA SER A 240 -32.17 -13.96 17.44
C SER A 240 -31.61 -12.81 16.58
N GLY A 241 -30.46 -13.03 15.93
CA GLY A 241 -29.75 -12.04 15.11
C GLY A 241 -28.66 -11.29 15.90
N PRO A 242 -27.85 -10.45 15.23
CA PRO A 242 -26.60 -9.90 15.78
C PRO A 242 -26.80 -8.96 16.98
N TRP A 243 -27.97 -8.33 17.10
CA TRP A 243 -28.29 -7.36 18.16
C TRP A 243 -29.35 -7.84 19.16
N PHE A 244 -29.53 -9.15 19.27
CA PHE A 244 -30.60 -9.76 20.06
C PHE A 244 -31.99 -9.25 19.62
N SER A 245 -32.97 -9.30 20.54
CA SER A 245 -34.29 -8.70 20.35
C SER A 245 -34.25 -7.16 20.30
N ARG A 246 -35.24 -6.55 19.65
CA ARG A 246 -35.34 -5.08 19.53
C ARG A 246 -35.35 -4.33 20.87
N SER A 247 -35.83 -4.94 21.95
CA SER A 247 -35.89 -4.31 23.27
C SER A 247 -34.53 -4.19 23.97
N SER A 248 -33.57 -5.04 23.60
CA SER A 248 -32.21 -5.05 24.18
C SER A 248 -31.22 -4.15 23.43
N VAL A 249 -31.51 -3.78 22.17
CA VAL A 249 -30.58 -3.03 21.31
C VAL A 249 -30.05 -1.77 21.97
N THR A 250 -30.92 -0.95 22.59
CA THR A 250 -30.51 0.31 23.23
C THR A 250 -29.55 0.08 24.40
N ASN A 251 -29.84 -0.90 25.27
CA ASN A 251 -28.98 -1.20 26.42
C ASN A 251 -27.62 -1.76 25.96
N VAL A 252 -27.64 -2.64 24.96
CA VAL A 252 -26.43 -3.25 24.40
C VAL A 252 -25.58 -2.19 23.70
N ALA A 253 -26.19 -1.27 22.95
CA ALA A 253 -25.51 -0.17 22.27
C ALA A 253 -24.81 0.79 23.25
N GLU A 254 -25.44 1.12 24.38
CA GLU A 254 -24.79 1.94 25.42
C GLU A 254 -23.58 1.24 26.03
N ARG A 255 -23.69 -0.07 26.29
CA ARG A 255 -22.57 -0.86 26.81
C ARG A 255 -21.44 -1.02 25.79
N LEU A 256 -21.78 -1.07 24.50
CA LEU A 256 -20.81 -1.08 23.42
C LEU A 256 -19.99 0.21 23.40
N LYS A 257 -20.58 1.39 23.65
CA LYS A 257 -19.81 2.66 23.69
C LYS A 257 -18.65 2.62 24.70
N SER A 258 -18.91 2.13 25.92
CA SER A 258 -17.85 1.96 26.92
C SER A 258 -16.77 0.99 26.44
N ALA A 259 -17.18 -0.12 25.84
CA ALA A 259 -16.25 -1.11 25.29
C ALA A 259 -15.41 -0.57 24.14
N LEU A 260 -15.98 0.28 23.26
CA LEU A 260 -15.23 0.92 22.17
C LEU A 260 -14.09 1.77 22.74
N VAL A 261 -14.37 2.60 23.74
CA VAL A 261 -13.35 3.41 24.39
C VAL A 261 -12.27 2.52 25.03
N PHE A 262 -12.67 1.43 25.69
CA PHE A 262 -11.74 0.47 26.26
C PHE A 262 -10.81 -0.15 25.20
N TRP A 263 -11.36 -0.73 24.12
CA TRP A 263 -10.58 -1.42 23.10
C TRP A 263 -9.70 -0.48 22.27
N LEU A 264 -10.17 0.73 21.97
CA LEU A 264 -9.37 1.74 21.29
C LEU A 264 -8.18 2.20 22.15
N ASN A 265 -8.39 2.38 23.47
CA ASN A 265 -7.31 2.67 24.42
C ASN A 265 -6.30 1.51 24.55
N GLU A 266 -6.75 0.27 24.32
CA GLU A 266 -5.88 -0.91 24.29
C GLU A 266 -5.09 -1.05 22.98
N GLY A 267 -5.30 -0.15 22.01
CA GLY A 267 -4.53 -0.07 20.77
C GLY A 267 -5.12 -0.82 19.59
N VAL A 268 -6.42 -1.14 19.63
CA VAL A 268 -7.16 -1.66 18.47
C VAL A 268 -7.36 -0.54 17.44
N ASP A 269 -7.08 -0.82 16.16
CA ASP A 269 -7.09 0.17 15.07
C ASP A 269 -8.48 0.29 14.39
N GLY A 270 -9.44 -0.55 14.76
CA GLY A 270 -10.80 -0.51 14.22
C GLY A 270 -11.74 -1.54 14.80
N VAL A 271 -13.03 -1.41 14.49
CA VAL A 271 -14.08 -2.30 14.99
C VAL A 271 -14.96 -2.79 13.85
N GLN A 272 -15.28 -4.08 13.88
CA GLN A 272 -16.30 -4.68 13.03
C GLN A 272 -17.62 -4.85 13.79
N LEU A 273 -18.73 -4.50 13.15
CA LEU A 273 -20.08 -4.69 13.68
C LEU A 273 -21.00 -5.28 12.60
N SER A 274 -21.66 -6.39 12.91
CA SER A 274 -22.68 -6.97 12.04
C SER A 274 -24.06 -6.37 12.26
N GLY A 275 -24.87 -6.28 11.21
CA GLY A 275 -26.25 -5.80 11.28
C GLY A 275 -26.36 -4.30 11.59
N VAL A 276 -25.45 -3.47 11.06
CA VAL A 276 -25.41 -2.02 11.30
C VAL A 276 -26.72 -1.31 10.92
N GLU A 277 -27.49 -1.87 10.00
CA GLU A 277 -28.82 -1.36 9.64
C GLU A 277 -29.81 -1.37 10.82
N GLN A 278 -29.71 -2.35 11.72
CA GLN A 278 -30.60 -2.45 12.88
C GLN A 278 -30.27 -1.36 13.91
N LEU A 279 -28.98 -1.12 14.13
CA LEU A 279 -28.50 -0.13 15.08
C LEU A 279 -28.79 1.29 14.58
N ALA A 280 -28.44 1.59 13.32
CA ALA A 280 -28.66 2.89 12.72
C ALA A 280 -30.14 3.27 12.63
N SER A 281 -31.03 2.31 12.42
CA SER A 281 -32.48 2.56 12.36
C SER A 281 -33.17 2.64 13.72
N THR A 282 -32.72 1.85 14.70
CA THR A 282 -33.37 1.75 16.02
C THR A 282 -32.89 2.82 16.99
N VAL A 283 -31.60 3.15 16.98
CA VAL A 283 -30.98 4.12 17.90
C VAL A 283 -30.01 5.07 17.18
N PRO A 284 -30.51 5.98 16.32
CA PRO A 284 -29.66 6.86 15.50
C PRO A 284 -28.66 7.70 16.31
N ALA A 285 -29.09 8.27 17.44
CA ALA A 285 -28.21 9.10 18.27
C ALA A 285 -27.03 8.31 18.87
N LEU A 286 -27.26 7.08 19.34
CA LEU A 286 -26.19 6.23 19.84
C LEU A 286 -25.26 5.75 18.73
N TRP A 287 -25.81 5.55 17.53
CA TRP A 287 -25.01 5.22 16.36
C TRP A 287 -24.06 6.36 15.98
N ASP A 288 -24.53 7.61 16.00
CA ASP A 288 -23.69 8.78 15.76
C ASP A 288 -22.55 8.88 16.79
N ASP A 289 -22.85 8.64 18.07
CA ASP A 289 -21.84 8.57 19.14
C ASP A 289 -20.80 7.47 18.89
N ILE A 290 -21.24 6.26 18.50
CA ILE A 290 -20.36 5.12 18.20
C ILE A 290 -19.40 5.49 17.07
N ARG A 291 -19.89 6.11 16.00
CA ARG A 291 -19.04 6.56 14.89
C ARG A 291 -18.02 7.60 15.36
N ALA A 292 -18.47 8.59 16.13
CA ALA A 292 -17.59 9.63 16.64
C ALA A 292 -16.48 9.06 17.54
N ILE A 293 -16.78 8.06 18.37
CA ILE A 293 -15.79 7.38 19.22
C ILE A 293 -14.72 6.68 18.37
N VAL A 294 -15.13 5.90 17.36
CA VAL A 294 -14.19 5.17 16.50
C VAL A 294 -13.32 6.14 15.67
N GLN A 295 -13.90 7.22 15.17
CA GLN A 295 -13.17 8.21 14.37
C GLN A 295 -12.21 9.08 15.20
N ASN A 296 -12.61 9.48 16.40
CA ASN A 296 -11.79 10.35 17.27
C ASN A 296 -10.76 9.59 18.12
N GLY A 297 -10.96 8.28 18.35
CA GLY A 297 -10.19 7.50 19.32
C GLY A 297 -8.72 7.20 18.98
N THR A 298 -8.11 7.93 18.03
CA THR A 298 -6.76 7.65 17.52
C THR A 298 -5.82 8.85 17.67
N ASP A 299 -5.87 9.54 18.82
CA ASP A 299 -5.03 10.71 19.09
C ASP A 299 -3.53 10.37 19.29
N GLN A 300 -3.20 9.08 19.54
CA GLN A 300 -1.82 8.64 19.76
C GLN A 300 -1.08 8.14 18.51
N ASP A 301 -1.81 7.73 17.48
CA ASP A 301 -1.27 7.29 16.20
C ASP A 301 -2.11 7.97 15.12
N LEU A 302 -1.52 8.78 14.23
CA LEU A 302 -2.19 9.52 13.14
C LEU A 302 -3.00 8.64 12.13
N ARG A 303 -3.26 7.37 12.46
CA ARG A 303 -4.05 6.40 11.72
C ARG A 303 -5.46 6.39 12.31
N GLY A 304 -6.43 6.98 11.60
CA GLY A 304 -7.84 6.95 11.99
C GLY A 304 -8.37 5.54 12.27
N GLY A 305 -9.36 5.44 13.16
CA GLY A 305 -10.03 4.18 13.48
C GLY A 305 -10.95 3.72 12.35
N LEU A 306 -10.92 2.43 12.02
CA LEU A 306 -11.81 1.84 11.00
C LEU A 306 -13.14 1.39 11.62
N LEU A 307 -14.28 1.84 11.07
CA LEU A 307 -15.58 1.24 11.35
C LEU A 307 -16.03 0.35 10.17
N LEU A 308 -15.95 -0.97 10.37
CA LEU A 308 -16.31 -1.99 9.40
C LEU A 308 -17.71 -2.53 9.67
N GLY A 309 -18.68 -2.22 8.82
CA GLY A 309 -20.02 -2.78 8.89
C GLY A 309 -20.12 -4.12 8.16
N VAL A 310 -20.96 -5.03 8.64
CA VAL A 310 -21.39 -6.23 7.90
C VAL A 310 -22.89 -6.19 7.72
N THR A 311 -23.37 -6.45 6.50
CA THR A 311 -24.80 -6.52 6.18
C THR A 311 -25.14 -7.77 5.38
N GLU A 312 -26.36 -8.27 5.59
CA GLU A 312 -26.93 -9.39 4.84
C GLU A 312 -27.50 -8.94 3.47
N SER A 313 -27.45 -7.65 3.16
CA SER A 313 -27.97 -7.14 1.89
C SER A 313 -27.19 -7.70 0.69
N SER A 314 -27.93 -8.25 -0.27
CA SER A 314 -27.39 -8.79 -1.53
C SER A 314 -27.63 -7.88 -2.74
N SER A 315 -28.33 -6.75 -2.57
CA SER A 315 -28.63 -5.82 -3.67
C SER A 315 -27.69 -4.61 -3.66
N ALA A 316 -27.19 -4.22 -4.83
CA ALA A 316 -26.33 -3.05 -4.98
C ALA A 316 -26.99 -1.76 -4.46
N ASP A 317 -28.30 -1.60 -4.67
CA ASP A 317 -29.05 -0.46 -4.18
C ASP A 317 -29.18 -0.45 -2.65
N GLY A 318 -29.42 -1.61 -2.04
CA GLY A 318 -29.46 -1.76 -0.59
C GLY A 318 -28.12 -1.40 0.06
N VAL A 319 -27.03 -1.95 -0.48
CA VAL A 319 -25.66 -1.64 -0.02
C VAL A 319 -25.34 -0.15 -0.20
N SER A 320 -25.68 0.42 -1.36
CA SER A 320 -25.47 1.85 -1.64
C SER A 320 -26.26 2.74 -0.68
N ALA A 321 -27.51 2.40 -0.36
CA ALA A 321 -28.33 3.14 0.58
C ALA A 321 -27.79 3.04 2.01
N LEU A 322 -27.29 1.87 2.41
CA LEU A 322 -26.69 1.65 3.72
C LEU A 322 -25.37 2.42 3.87
N LEU A 323 -24.50 2.42 2.87
CA LEU A 323 -23.28 3.23 2.90
C LEU A 323 -23.58 4.73 3.10
N SER A 324 -24.59 5.26 2.40
CA SER A 324 -24.99 6.66 2.53
C SER A 324 -25.65 7.01 3.86
N SER A 325 -26.45 6.09 4.42
CA SER A 325 -27.25 6.35 5.63
C SER A 325 -26.51 6.02 6.93
N THR A 326 -25.73 4.93 6.94
CA THR A 326 -25.02 4.47 8.14
C THR A 326 -23.70 5.21 8.34
N GLY A 327 -23.05 5.71 7.29
CA GLY A 327 -21.79 6.44 7.43
C GLY A 327 -20.62 5.59 7.91
N VAL A 328 -20.68 4.26 7.76
CA VAL A 328 -19.53 3.36 7.99
C VAL A 328 -18.40 3.64 7.00
N ASP A 329 -17.17 3.31 7.37
CA ASP A 329 -16.00 3.50 6.50
C ASP A 329 -15.92 2.42 5.43
N LEU A 330 -16.25 1.17 5.78
CA LEU A 330 -16.32 0.03 4.88
C LEU A 330 -17.57 -0.81 5.20
N LEU A 331 -18.19 -1.40 4.18
CA LEU A 331 -19.35 -2.28 4.34
C LEU A 331 -19.15 -3.60 3.60
N ILE A 332 -19.01 -4.69 4.37
CA ILE A 332 -19.03 -6.07 3.88
C ILE A 332 -20.47 -6.46 3.58
N SER A 333 -20.71 -7.05 2.41
CA SER A 333 -22.05 -7.35 1.92
C SER A 333 -22.08 -8.62 1.08
N LYS A 334 -23.28 -9.12 0.76
CA LYS A 334 -23.47 -10.31 -0.07
C LYS A 334 -23.75 -9.96 -1.53
N VAL A 335 -23.21 -8.84 -1.99
CA VAL A 335 -23.53 -8.28 -3.32
C VAL A 335 -22.83 -9.03 -4.45
N LEU A 336 -21.61 -9.53 -4.20
CA LEU A 336 -20.91 -10.43 -5.09
C LEU A 336 -21.42 -11.84 -4.81
N THR A 337 -22.30 -12.35 -5.67
CA THR A 337 -22.82 -13.72 -5.58
C THR A 337 -22.30 -14.57 -6.73
N THR A 338 -22.16 -15.86 -6.47
CA THR A 338 -21.79 -16.86 -7.48
C THR A 338 -23.00 -17.18 -8.35
N GLY A 339 -22.96 -16.82 -9.63
CA GLY A 339 -24.00 -17.19 -10.61
C GLY A 339 -25.22 -16.24 -10.71
N GLY A 340 -25.16 -15.04 -10.13
CA GLY A 340 -26.18 -13.99 -10.28
C GLY A 340 -25.95 -13.07 -11.51
N PRO A 341 -26.93 -12.20 -11.87
CA PRO A 341 -26.85 -11.33 -13.05
C PRO A 341 -25.60 -10.42 -12.99
N GLU A 342 -24.75 -10.58 -14.00
CA GLU A 342 -23.51 -9.84 -14.32
C GLU A 342 -22.90 -9.02 -13.17
N PRO A 343 -21.95 -9.60 -12.40
CA PRO A 343 -21.18 -8.91 -11.37
C PRO A 343 -20.67 -7.52 -11.80
N ALA A 344 -20.37 -7.36 -13.10
CA ALA A 344 -19.97 -6.11 -13.72
C ALA A 344 -20.95 -4.95 -13.45
N ARG A 345 -22.26 -5.17 -13.57
CA ARG A 345 -23.27 -4.12 -13.38
C ARG A 345 -23.36 -3.69 -11.92
N THR A 346 -23.30 -4.66 -11.02
CA THR A 346 -23.24 -4.43 -9.57
C THR A 346 -22.01 -3.61 -9.20
N ILE A 347 -20.84 -4.01 -9.70
CA ILE A 347 -19.56 -3.31 -9.46
C ILE A 347 -19.64 -1.88 -10.01
N GLN A 348 -20.07 -1.71 -11.26
CA GLN A 348 -20.17 -0.41 -11.90
C GLN A 348 -21.12 0.53 -11.16
N ARG A 349 -22.27 0.01 -10.69
CA ARG A 349 -23.28 0.80 -9.97
C ARG A 349 -22.80 1.24 -8.59
N LEU A 350 -22.10 0.36 -7.86
CA LEU A 350 -21.51 0.73 -6.56
C LEU A 350 -20.37 1.74 -6.75
N TYR A 351 -19.52 1.53 -7.73
CA TYR A 351 -18.41 2.42 -8.05
C TYR A 351 -18.87 3.80 -8.58
N SER A 352 -20.00 3.88 -9.29
CA SER A 352 -20.55 5.16 -9.74
C SER A 352 -21.17 5.98 -8.61
N ASN A 353 -21.69 5.32 -7.58
CA ASN A 353 -22.42 5.96 -6.49
C ASN A 353 -21.51 6.33 -5.31
N HIS A 354 -20.40 5.60 -5.13
CA HIS A 354 -19.51 5.73 -3.97
C HIS A 354 -18.05 5.76 -4.38
N THR A 355 -17.22 6.42 -3.57
CA THR A 355 -15.77 6.39 -3.74
C THR A 355 -15.22 5.00 -3.47
N GLN A 356 -14.22 4.56 -4.24
CA GLN A 356 -13.57 3.26 -4.04
C GLN A 356 -13.06 3.05 -2.60
N THR A 357 -12.67 4.13 -1.92
CA THR A 357 -12.17 4.11 -0.53
C THR A 357 -13.18 3.64 0.53
N LYS A 358 -14.46 3.56 0.15
CA LYS A 358 -15.56 3.10 1.02
C LYS A 358 -16.10 1.72 0.67
N LEU A 359 -15.65 1.15 -0.46
CA LEU A 359 -16.13 -0.12 -0.96
C LEU A 359 -15.29 -1.25 -0.38
N ALA A 360 -15.94 -2.26 0.17
CA ALA A 360 -15.32 -3.52 0.54
C ALA A 360 -15.85 -4.63 -0.36
N TRP A 361 -14.96 -5.55 -0.77
CA TRP A 361 -15.31 -6.68 -1.62
C TRP A 361 -14.93 -7.97 -0.91
N ASN A 362 -15.92 -8.83 -0.68
CA ASN A 362 -15.74 -10.15 -0.12
C ASN A 362 -16.52 -11.17 -0.97
N LEU A 363 -16.09 -12.42 -0.87
CA LEU A 363 -16.87 -13.55 -1.32
C LEU A 363 -16.74 -14.62 -0.23
N GLY A 364 -17.84 -14.91 0.45
CA GLY A 364 -17.82 -15.65 1.70
C GLY A 364 -17.67 -14.75 2.92
N GLY A 365 -17.40 -15.38 4.06
CA GLY A 365 -17.34 -14.74 5.37
C GLY A 365 -17.76 -15.69 6.48
N ARG A 366 -17.83 -15.18 7.70
CA ARG A 366 -18.21 -15.97 8.90
C ARG A 366 -19.50 -16.78 8.70
N ASP A 367 -20.52 -16.16 8.13
CA ASP A 367 -21.85 -16.75 7.99
C ASP A 367 -22.08 -17.43 6.64
N ASP A 368 -21.25 -17.15 5.63
CA ASP A 368 -21.41 -17.74 4.29
C ASP A 368 -20.45 -18.91 4.04
N GLY A 369 -19.35 -18.99 4.79
CA GLY A 369 -18.29 -19.97 4.60
C GLY A 369 -17.12 -19.43 3.78
N HIS A 370 -16.18 -20.32 3.46
CA HIS A 370 -14.95 -20.01 2.72
C HIS A 370 -15.19 -19.94 1.22
N LEU A 371 -14.31 -19.20 0.52
CA LEU A 371 -14.37 -18.98 -0.92
C LEU A 371 -14.48 -20.31 -1.69
N ALA A 372 -13.63 -21.28 -1.37
CA ALA A 372 -13.56 -22.56 -2.08
C ALA A 372 -14.80 -23.44 -1.88
N SER A 373 -15.63 -23.17 -0.87
CA SER A 373 -16.92 -23.84 -0.68
C SER A 373 -18.04 -23.25 -1.54
N LEU A 374 -17.89 -21.98 -1.91
CA LEU A 374 -18.90 -21.21 -2.63
C LEU A 374 -18.71 -21.25 -4.15
N VAL A 375 -17.45 -21.38 -4.60
CA VAL A 375 -17.10 -21.40 -6.03
C VAL A 375 -16.56 -22.76 -6.44
N PRO A 376 -16.69 -23.17 -7.71
CA PRO A 376 -16.02 -24.38 -8.18
C PRO A 376 -14.50 -24.28 -7.99
N PRO A 377 -13.77 -25.37 -7.67
CA PRO A 377 -12.34 -25.32 -7.36
C PRO A 377 -11.48 -24.63 -8.43
N ALA A 378 -11.82 -24.81 -9.71
CA ALA A 378 -11.15 -24.17 -10.84
C ALA A 378 -11.22 -22.63 -10.81
N HIS A 379 -12.20 -22.05 -10.13
CA HIS A 379 -12.46 -20.61 -10.09
C HIS A 379 -11.85 -19.90 -8.87
N VAL A 380 -11.23 -20.62 -7.92
CA VAL A 380 -10.68 -20.01 -6.70
C VAL A 380 -9.64 -18.93 -7.06
N LYS A 381 -8.66 -19.25 -7.93
CA LYS A 381 -7.67 -18.27 -8.42
C LYS A 381 -8.33 -17.10 -9.16
N LEU A 382 -9.39 -17.38 -9.92
CA LEU A 382 -10.12 -16.37 -10.67
C LEU A 382 -10.72 -15.33 -9.72
N TYR A 383 -11.39 -15.77 -8.64
CA TYR A 383 -11.99 -14.86 -7.66
C TYR A 383 -10.96 -14.17 -6.76
N GLN A 384 -9.86 -14.85 -6.40
CA GLN A 384 -8.73 -14.20 -5.73
C GLN A 384 -8.18 -13.03 -6.56
N LEU A 385 -7.99 -13.24 -7.87
CA LEU A 385 -7.57 -12.19 -8.79
C LEU A 385 -8.61 -11.07 -8.86
N LEU A 386 -9.89 -11.42 -9.05
CA LEU A 386 -10.99 -10.45 -9.14
C LEU A 386 -11.02 -9.52 -7.92
N LEU A 387 -11.11 -10.08 -6.72
CA LEU A 387 -11.22 -9.29 -5.49
C LEU A 387 -10.00 -8.37 -5.31
N LEU A 388 -8.78 -8.88 -5.58
CA LEU A 388 -7.56 -8.09 -5.46
C LEU A 388 -7.38 -7.04 -6.57
N THR A 389 -8.08 -7.13 -7.71
CA THR A 389 -7.99 -6.14 -8.79
C THR A 389 -9.17 -5.18 -8.86
N LEU A 390 -10.23 -5.40 -8.08
CA LEU A 390 -11.37 -4.48 -7.98
C LEU A 390 -11.01 -3.16 -7.24
N PRO A 391 -11.70 -2.06 -7.57
CA PRO A 391 -11.53 -0.78 -6.88
C PRO A 391 -12.18 -0.81 -5.50
N GLY A 392 -11.39 -0.67 -4.44
CA GLY A 392 -11.83 -0.77 -3.04
C GLY A 392 -11.07 -1.84 -2.26
N THR A 393 -11.48 -2.12 -1.03
CA THR A 393 -10.74 -2.95 -0.08
C THR A 393 -11.18 -4.41 -0.18
N PRO A 394 -10.32 -5.34 -0.63
CA PRO A 394 -10.65 -6.75 -0.63
C PRO A 394 -10.59 -7.33 0.78
N VAL A 395 -11.56 -8.16 1.13
CA VAL A 395 -11.68 -8.83 2.41
C VAL A 395 -11.77 -10.33 2.17
N PHE A 396 -10.84 -11.08 2.78
CA PHE A 396 -10.75 -12.53 2.67
C PHE A 396 -10.92 -13.18 4.03
N SER A 397 -11.53 -14.36 4.05
CA SER A 397 -11.54 -15.22 5.23
C SER A 397 -10.24 -16.03 5.31
N TYR A 398 -9.90 -16.47 6.51
CA TYR A 398 -8.69 -17.26 6.70
C TYR A 398 -8.74 -18.55 5.89
N GLY A 399 -7.68 -18.92 5.18
CA GLY A 399 -7.67 -20.13 4.37
C GLY A 399 -8.21 -19.95 2.94
N ASP A 400 -8.82 -18.80 2.60
CA ASP A 400 -9.19 -18.49 1.21
C ASP A 400 -7.96 -18.45 0.29
N GLU A 401 -6.78 -18.11 0.82
CA GLU A 401 -5.51 -18.10 0.09
C GLU A 401 -5.02 -19.49 -0.28
N ILE A 402 -5.42 -20.53 0.47
CA ILE A 402 -5.09 -21.93 0.19
C ILE A 402 -6.25 -22.72 -0.40
N GLY A 403 -7.41 -22.08 -0.61
CA GLY A 403 -8.63 -22.77 -1.05
C GLY A 403 -9.16 -23.75 -0.01
N LEU A 404 -9.10 -23.38 1.27
CA LEU A 404 -9.66 -24.17 2.36
C LEU A 404 -11.18 -24.31 2.16
N MET A 405 -11.67 -25.55 2.20
CA MET A 405 -13.10 -25.85 2.08
C MET A 405 -13.71 -26.05 3.46
N ASP A 406 -14.97 -25.66 3.59
CA ASP A 406 -15.76 -25.92 4.79
C ASP A 406 -16.04 -27.42 4.94
N GLY A 407 -16.01 -27.87 6.18
CA GLY A 407 -16.38 -29.23 6.55
C GLY A 407 -17.83 -29.28 7.06
N GLU A 408 -18.03 -29.98 8.18
CA GLU A 408 -19.30 -29.96 8.91
C GLU A 408 -19.63 -28.57 9.48
N THR A 409 -18.59 -27.76 9.73
CA THR A 409 -18.72 -26.39 10.23
C THR A 409 -18.10 -25.41 9.24
N LYS A 410 -18.54 -24.14 9.33
CA LYS A 410 -17.97 -23.00 8.59
C LYS A 410 -16.64 -22.50 9.16
N PHE A 411 -16.09 -23.21 10.14
CA PHE A 411 -14.80 -22.92 10.77
C PHE A 411 -13.84 -24.12 10.64
N PRO A 412 -13.45 -24.50 9.40
CA PRO A 412 -12.46 -25.52 9.18
C PRO A 412 -11.11 -25.14 9.82
N THR A 413 -10.38 -26.15 10.30
CA THR A 413 -9.04 -25.94 10.88
C THR A 413 -8.06 -25.47 9.83
N MET A 414 -7.34 -24.39 10.11
CA MET A 414 -6.31 -23.84 9.25
C MET A 414 -5.11 -24.79 9.14
N LEU A 415 -4.72 -25.10 7.92
CA LEU A 415 -3.61 -26.01 7.65
C LEU A 415 -2.31 -25.21 7.50
N TRP A 416 -1.44 -25.23 8.51
CA TRP A 416 -0.17 -24.48 8.51
C TRP A 416 1.07 -25.31 8.17
N ASP A 417 1.05 -26.60 8.49
CA ASP A 417 2.22 -27.46 8.41
C ASP A 417 2.30 -28.06 7.00
N TYR A 418 2.92 -27.31 6.10
CA TYR A 418 3.15 -27.71 4.70
C TYR A 418 4.47 -28.47 4.51
N GLU A 419 5.06 -29.05 5.55
CA GLU A 419 6.41 -29.65 5.52
C GLU A 419 6.49 -31.13 5.95
N GLU A 420 5.37 -31.78 6.30
CA GLU A 420 5.42 -33.23 6.53
C GLU A 420 5.35 -33.99 5.19
N GLU A 421 6.31 -34.90 4.98
CA GLU A 421 6.33 -35.80 3.81
C GLU A 421 5.08 -36.70 3.83
N LEU A 422 4.12 -36.37 2.98
CA LEU A 422 2.85 -37.07 2.88
C LEU A 422 2.79 -37.96 1.62
N ASN A 423 2.08 -39.09 1.74
CA ASN A 423 1.89 -40.07 0.66
C ASN A 423 1.16 -39.45 -0.55
N GLY A 424 1.48 -39.92 -1.77
CA GLY A 424 1.22 -39.27 -3.07
C GLY A 424 -0.07 -38.47 -3.30
N THR A 425 -1.26 -38.92 -2.88
CA THR A 425 -2.52 -38.14 -3.07
C THR A 425 -2.55 -36.86 -2.24
N LEU A 426 -1.95 -36.88 -1.04
CA LEU A 426 -1.84 -35.72 -0.17
C LEU A 426 -0.77 -34.73 -0.67
N GLN A 427 0.18 -35.22 -1.48
CA GLN A 427 1.23 -34.42 -2.11
C GLN A 427 0.69 -33.57 -3.29
N GLU A 428 -0.25 -34.11 -4.06
CA GLU A 428 -0.96 -33.35 -5.12
C GLU A 428 -1.79 -32.21 -4.50
N ASP A 429 -2.63 -32.53 -3.49
CA ASP A 429 -3.41 -31.54 -2.76
C ASP A 429 -2.55 -30.42 -2.14
N GLN A 430 -1.39 -30.80 -1.58
CA GLN A 430 -0.44 -29.84 -1.01
C GLN A 430 0.18 -28.94 -2.08
N THR A 431 0.51 -29.48 -3.25
CA THR A 431 1.06 -28.72 -4.37
C THR A 431 0.04 -27.71 -4.89
N ASP A 432 -1.23 -28.10 -4.97
CA ASP A 432 -2.32 -27.22 -5.38
C ASP A 432 -2.56 -26.08 -4.38
N ARG A 433 -2.57 -26.38 -3.08
CA ARG A 433 -2.67 -25.35 -2.02
C ARG A 433 -1.51 -24.37 -2.05
N LEU A 434 -0.28 -24.85 -2.25
CA LEU A 434 0.90 -23.99 -2.40
C LEU A 434 0.80 -23.13 -3.66
N SER A 435 0.27 -23.68 -4.75
CA SER A 435 0.00 -22.96 -6.00
C SER A 435 -1.01 -21.82 -5.79
N LEU A 436 -2.10 -22.08 -5.05
CA LEU A 436 -3.08 -21.06 -4.66
C LEU A 436 -2.45 -19.97 -3.79
N ARG A 437 -1.71 -20.36 -2.75
CA ARG A 437 -1.07 -19.43 -1.82
C ARG A 437 -0.05 -18.53 -2.51
N ASN A 438 0.78 -19.10 -3.38
CA ASN A 438 1.77 -18.35 -4.13
C ASN A 438 1.10 -17.41 -5.12
N PHE A 439 0.03 -17.83 -5.78
CA PHE A 439 -0.76 -16.97 -6.66
C PHE A 439 -1.36 -15.79 -5.88
N PHE A 440 -2.02 -16.04 -4.75
CA PHE A 440 -2.55 -15.00 -3.87
C PHE A 440 -1.46 -14.01 -3.41
N ARG A 441 -0.28 -14.52 -3.03
CA ARG A 441 0.87 -13.69 -2.66
C ARG A 441 1.33 -12.82 -3.82
N SER A 442 1.48 -13.37 -5.02
CA SER A 442 1.92 -12.61 -6.20
C SER A 442 0.95 -11.48 -6.56
N VAL A 443 -0.36 -11.75 -6.52
CA VAL A 443 -1.38 -10.73 -6.82
C VAL A 443 -1.43 -9.65 -5.72
N SER A 444 -1.38 -10.03 -4.44
CA SER A 444 -1.38 -9.07 -3.32
C SER A 444 -0.12 -8.21 -3.30
N GLU A 445 1.05 -8.78 -3.60
CA GLU A 445 2.29 -8.03 -3.78
C GLU A 445 2.22 -7.05 -4.95
N LEU A 446 1.64 -7.47 -6.07
CA LEU A 446 1.45 -6.61 -7.24
C LEU A 446 0.53 -5.44 -6.89
N ARG A 447 -0.61 -5.71 -6.23
CA ARG A 447 -1.52 -4.68 -5.75
C ARG A 447 -0.79 -3.67 -4.85
N ALA A 448 -0.03 -4.14 -3.87
CA ALA A 448 0.69 -3.27 -2.93
C ALA A 448 1.75 -2.37 -3.60
N LYS A 449 2.30 -2.78 -4.76
CA LYS A 449 3.33 -2.02 -5.50
C LYS A 449 2.73 -1.06 -6.53
N GLN A 450 1.57 -1.38 -7.09
CA GLN A 450 1.03 -0.69 -8.26
C GLN A 450 -0.07 0.32 -7.89
N ARG A 451 0.19 1.60 -8.15
CA ARG A 451 -0.76 2.71 -7.89
C ARG A 451 -2.06 2.57 -8.68
N SER A 452 -2.00 2.02 -9.89
CA SER A 452 -3.18 1.73 -10.72
C SER A 452 -4.09 0.67 -10.10
N LEU A 453 -3.57 -0.30 -9.36
CA LEU A 453 -4.41 -1.27 -8.65
C LEU A 453 -4.94 -0.73 -7.32
N LEU A 454 -4.18 0.13 -6.63
CA LEU A 454 -4.60 0.75 -5.36
C LEU A 454 -5.64 1.85 -5.53
N HIS A 455 -5.37 2.81 -6.42
CA HIS A 455 -6.16 4.04 -6.56
C HIS A 455 -6.70 4.25 -7.97
N GLY A 456 -6.30 3.41 -8.93
CA GLY A 456 -6.65 3.58 -10.33
C GLY A 456 -8.15 3.52 -10.57
N ASP A 457 -8.58 4.35 -11.52
CA ASP A 457 -9.96 4.43 -11.96
C ASP A 457 -10.36 3.10 -12.62
N PHE A 458 -11.62 2.71 -12.47
CA PHE A 458 -12.20 1.50 -13.05
C PHE A 458 -12.95 1.84 -14.34
N LEU A 459 -12.52 1.25 -15.46
CA LEU A 459 -13.15 1.41 -16.77
C LEU A 459 -13.62 0.05 -17.29
N LEU A 460 -14.93 -0.14 -17.41
CA LEU A 460 -15.51 -1.38 -17.93
C LEU A 460 -15.36 -1.42 -19.46
N LEU A 461 -14.70 -2.46 -19.98
CA LEU A 461 -14.42 -2.60 -21.43
C LEU A 461 -15.35 -3.60 -22.10
N SER A 462 -15.54 -4.76 -21.47
CA SER A 462 -16.38 -5.84 -21.99
C SER A 462 -17.15 -6.48 -20.85
N ASN A 463 -18.40 -6.78 -21.12
CA ASN A 463 -19.31 -7.39 -20.17
C ASN A 463 -20.23 -8.36 -20.91
N SER A 464 -20.24 -9.60 -20.46
CA SER A 464 -21.09 -10.68 -20.94
C SER A 464 -21.59 -11.50 -19.75
N SER A 465 -22.51 -12.44 -20.00
CA SER A 465 -23.04 -13.33 -18.96
C SER A 465 -21.97 -14.23 -18.33
N SER A 466 -20.89 -14.53 -19.06
CA SER A 466 -19.83 -15.44 -18.65
C SER A 466 -18.43 -14.82 -18.67
N SER A 467 -18.29 -13.55 -19.07
CA SER A 467 -16.98 -12.91 -19.17
C SER A 467 -17.02 -11.42 -18.78
N LEU A 468 -15.91 -10.95 -18.22
CA LEU A 468 -15.75 -9.57 -17.78
C LEU A 468 -14.35 -9.11 -18.13
N ALA A 469 -14.25 -7.90 -18.66
CA ALA A 469 -12.97 -7.24 -18.79
C ALA A 469 -13.05 -5.76 -18.44
N TYR A 470 -12.10 -5.29 -17.66
CA TYR A 470 -12.00 -3.90 -17.25
C TYR A 470 -10.55 -3.45 -17.12
N LEU A 471 -10.35 -2.15 -17.25
CA LEU A 471 -9.05 -1.48 -17.15
C LEU A 471 -8.95 -0.72 -15.83
N ARG A 472 -7.80 -0.84 -15.17
CA ARG A 472 -7.37 -0.01 -14.04
C ARG A 472 -6.33 0.98 -14.51
N VAL A 473 -6.66 2.28 -14.42
CA VAL A 473 -5.82 3.37 -14.94
C VAL A 473 -5.45 4.34 -13.83
N TRP A 474 -4.17 4.67 -13.72
CA TRP A 474 -3.70 5.74 -12.85
C TRP A 474 -2.64 6.59 -13.56
N ASP A 475 -2.70 7.88 -13.31
CA ASP A 475 -1.94 8.93 -13.99
C ASP A 475 -0.45 8.59 -14.16
N GLN A 476 0.06 8.67 -15.39
CA GLN A 476 1.46 8.38 -15.80
C GLN A 476 2.03 7.01 -15.37
N ASN A 477 1.21 6.10 -14.84
CA ASN A 477 1.63 4.78 -14.39
C ASN A 477 1.16 3.69 -15.37
N ASP A 478 1.74 2.50 -15.20
CA ASP A 478 1.32 1.31 -15.94
C ASP A 478 -0.16 1.01 -15.69
N ARG A 479 -0.87 0.72 -16.78
CA ARG A 479 -2.29 0.37 -16.80
C ARG A 479 -2.42 -1.15 -16.71
N TYR A 480 -3.48 -1.62 -16.07
CA TYR A 480 -3.73 -3.05 -15.91
C TYR A 480 -5.10 -3.43 -16.42
N LEU A 481 -5.13 -4.35 -17.37
CA LEU A 481 -6.34 -4.94 -17.90
C LEU A 481 -6.60 -6.26 -17.16
N ALA A 482 -7.72 -6.35 -16.45
CA ALA A 482 -8.15 -7.58 -15.80
C ALA A 482 -9.27 -8.21 -16.64
N ALA A 483 -9.08 -9.47 -17.01
CA ALA A 483 -9.97 -10.22 -17.89
C ALA A 483 -10.33 -11.58 -17.28
N PHE A 484 -11.61 -11.93 -17.29
CA PHE A 484 -12.18 -13.07 -16.58
C PHE A 484 -13.13 -13.86 -17.48
N ASN A 485 -13.06 -15.19 -17.43
CA ASN A 485 -14.01 -16.11 -18.04
C ASN A 485 -14.55 -17.10 -16.99
N TRP A 486 -15.83 -16.98 -16.63
CA TRP A 486 -16.58 -17.93 -15.79
C TRP A 486 -17.30 -19.01 -16.61
N GLY A 487 -17.19 -18.96 -17.94
CA GLY A 487 -17.80 -19.94 -18.83
C GLY A 487 -17.29 -21.36 -18.53
N PRO A 488 -18.17 -22.37 -18.44
CA PRO A 488 -17.78 -23.73 -18.11
C PRO A 488 -17.15 -24.50 -19.27
N GLU A 489 -17.52 -24.19 -20.53
CA GLU A 489 -17.13 -25.01 -21.70
C GLU A 489 -16.62 -24.22 -22.92
N GLU A 490 -16.80 -22.89 -22.98
CA GLU A 490 -16.43 -22.09 -24.15
C GLU A 490 -15.22 -21.19 -23.88
N GLU A 491 -14.30 -21.11 -24.86
CA GLU A 491 -13.29 -20.06 -24.91
C GLU A 491 -13.98 -18.71 -25.11
N ALA A 492 -13.79 -17.79 -24.16
CA ALA A 492 -14.27 -16.43 -24.31
C ALA A 492 -13.27 -15.62 -25.14
N VAL A 493 -13.75 -15.08 -26.27
CA VAL A 493 -13.01 -14.08 -27.05
C VAL A 493 -13.49 -12.70 -26.59
N LEU A 494 -12.62 -11.99 -25.87
CA LEU A 494 -12.92 -10.66 -25.36
C LEU A 494 -12.58 -9.61 -26.42
N GLN A 495 -13.57 -9.20 -27.21
CA GLN A 495 -13.41 -8.13 -28.18
C GLN A 495 -13.42 -6.77 -27.46
N MET A 496 -12.29 -6.07 -27.50
CA MET A 496 -12.09 -4.77 -26.87
C MET A 496 -12.04 -3.67 -27.93
N ASN A 497 -13.15 -2.95 -28.10
CA ASN A 497 -13.25 -1.87 -29.08
C ASN A 497 -12.96 -0.50 -28.47
N GLU A 498 -11.81 -0.34 -27.80
CA GLU A 498 -11.32 0.98 -27.40
C GLU A 498 -10.13 1.40 -28.25
N ALA A 499 -10.23 2.58 -28.88
CA ALA A 499 -9.20 3.16 -29.73
C ALA A 499 -7.87 3.46 -28.99
N ALA A 500 -7.85 3.38 -27.65
CA ALA A 500 -6.72 3.72 -26.80
C ALA A 500 -5.89 2.51 -26.31
N LEU A 501 -6.26 1.29 -26.68
CA LEU A 501 -5.54 0.06 -26.31
C LEU A 501 -4.48 -0.30 -27.38
N PRO A 502 -3.24 -0.64 -26.97
CA PRO A 502 -2.25 -1.18 -27.89
C PRO A 502 -2.68 -2.55 -28.41
N ARG A 503 -2.18 -2.95 -29.59
CA ARG A 503 -2.46 -4.29 -30.15
C ARG A 503 -1.85 -5.41 -29.31
N HIS A 504 -0.64 -5.17 -28.79
CA HIS A 504 0.09 -6.15 -28.00
C HIS A 504 0.40 -5.61 -26.61
N ALA A 505 0.28 -6.49 -25.62
CA ALA A 505 0.57 -6.18 -24.22
C ALA A 505 1.13 -7.41 -23.50
N ALA A 506 1.86 -7.17 -22.40
CA ALA A 506 2.54 -8.22 -21.65
C ALA A 506 1.62 -8.79 -20.56
N VAL A 507 1.56 -10.12 -20.43
CA VAL A 507 0.84 -10.77 -19.33
C VAL A 507 1.58 -10.49 -18.01
N ALA A 508 0.89 -9.91 -17.04
CA ALA A 508 1.43 -9.68 -15.70
C ALA A 508 1.26 -10.92 -14.82
N LEU A 509 0.04 -11.47 -14.76
CA LEU A 509 -0.31 -12.67 -13.99
C LEU A 509 -1.42 -13.42 -14.73
N SER A 510 -1.45 -14.75 -14.63
CA SER A 510 -2.53 -15.58 -15.16
C SER A 510 -2.87 -16.71 -14.20
N THR A 511 -4.14 -17.12 -14.14
CA THR A 511 -4.55 -18.31 -13.39
C THR A 511 -3.99 -19.60 -13.98
N ASN A 512 -3.65 -19.59 -15.29
CA ASN A 512 -3.01 -20.69 -16.00
C ASN A 512 -1.71 -20.24 -16.66
N SER A 513 -0.61 -20.40 -15.92
CA SER A 513 0.75 -20.03 -16.36
C SER A 513 1.24 -20.83 -17.57
N SER A 514 0.66 -22.00 -17.86
CA SER A 514 1.04 -22.82 -19.03
C SER A 514 0.47 -22.27 -20.33
N ALA A 515 -0.76 -21.75 -20.30
CA ALA A 515 -1.41 -21.16 -21.46
C ALA A 515 -1.01 -19.69 -21.69
N LEU A 516 -0.84 -18.93 -20.60
CA LEU A 516 -0.50 -17.52 -20.61
C LEU A 516 0.66 -17.26 -19.64
N PRO A 517 1.90 -17.54 -20.05
CA PRO A 517 3.06 -17.35 -19.19
C PRO A 517 3.31 -15.87 -18.89
N GLU A 518 3.78 -15.58 -17.68
CA GLU A 518 4.14 -14.23 -17.26
C GLU A 518 5.19 -13.62 -18.20
N GLY A 519 5.00 -12.36 -18.59
CA GLY A 519 5.87 -11.63 -19.51
C GLY A 519 5.65 -11.95 -20.99
N SER A 520 4.81 -12.93 -21.34
CA SER A 520 4.47 -13.19 -22.75
C SER A 520 3.62 -12.06 -23.34
N SER A 521 3.80 -11.80 -24.64
CA SER A 521 3.03 -10.79 -25.37
C SER A 521 1.77 -11.42 -25.96
N VAL A 522 0.60 -10.84 -25.65
CA VAL A 522 -0.71 -11.28 -26.15
C VAL A 522 -1.33 -10.22 -27.07
N ASP A 523 -2.13 -10.66 -28.03
CA ASP A 523 -2.96 -9.77 -28.86
C ASP A 523 -4.26 -9.43 -28.12
N LEU A 524 -4.51 -8.13 -27.91
CA LEU A 524 -5.68 -7.64 -27.20
C LEU A 524 -6.95 -7.61 -28.07
N MET A 525 -6.82 -7.68 -29.41
CA MET A 525 -7.98 -7.70 -30.31
C MET A 525 -8.68 -9.06 -30.32
N GLU A 526 -7.93 -10.13 -30.02
CA GLU A 526 -8.42 -11.51 -29.93
C GLU A 526 -7.92 -12.17 -28.65
N LEU A 527 -8.11 -11.52 -27.49
CA LEU A 527 -7.73 -12.13 -26.22
C LEU A 527 -8.63 -13.35 -25.94
N ARG A 528 -8.03 -14.54 -25.93
CA ARG A 528 -8.70 -15.83 -25.67
C ARG A 528 -8.44 -16.26 -24.23
N LEU A 529 -9.51 -16.55 -23.51
CA LEU A 529 -9.44 -17.15 -22.17
C LEU A 529 -10.20 -18.47 -22.18
N GLY A 530 -9.55 -19.53 -21.71
CA GLY A 530 -10.21 -20.82 -21.49
C GLY A 530 -11.22 -20.77 -20.33
N PRO A 531 -11.95 -21.87 -20.10
CA PRO A 531 -12.95 -21.94 -19.04
C PRO A 531 -12.33 -21.77 -17.65
N GLY A 532 -12.94 -20.94 -16.80
CA GLY A 532 -12.44 -20.62 -15.46
C GLY A 532 -11.11 -19.86 -15.44
N GLN A 533 -10.64 -19.35 -16.58
CA GLN A 533 -9.37 -18.64 -16.67
C GLN A 533 -9.54 -17.14 -16.45
N ALA A 534 -8.52 -16.55 -15.85
CA ALA A 534 -8.38 -15.11 -15.78
C ALA A 534 -6.93 -14.69 -16.00
N ALA A 535 -6.77 -13.50 -16.54
CA ALA A 535 -5.48 -12.90 -16.82
C ALA A 535 -5.48 -11.44 -16.43
N LEU A 536 -4.35 -11.01 -15.89
CA LEU A 536 -4.03 -9.63 -15.64
C LEU A 536 -2.93 -9.23 -16.62
N ILE A 537 -3.21 -8.27 -17.48
CA ILE A 537 -2.34 -7.84 -18.56
C ILE A 537 -1.85 -6.43 -18.25
N LYS A 538 -0.53 -6.23 -18.36
CA LYS A 538 0.14 -4.96 -18.15
C LYS A 538 0.23 -4.19 -19.47
N LEU A 539 -0.23 -2.95 -19.45
CA LEU A 539 -0.16 -2.03 -20.58
C LEU A 539 0.69 -0.82 -20.18
N PRO A 540 1.65 -0.39 -21.01
CA PRO A 540 2.40 0.82 -20.73
C PRO A 540 1.47 2.04 -20.76
N HIS A 541 1.86 3.09 -20.05
CA HIS A 541 1.22 4.39 -20.19
C HIS A 541 1.37 4.88 -21.63
N ALA A 542 0.26 5.14 -22.32
CA ALA A 542 0.28 5.86 -23.59
C ALA A 542 0.24 7.33 -23.20
N GLY A 543 1.36 8.03 -23.38
CA GLY A 543 1.51 9.43 -23.04
C GLY A 543 0.60 10.37 -23.81
#